data_AF-A0A2L1IPY6-F1
#
_entry.id   AF-A0A2L1IPY6-F1
#
_cell.length_a   1.000
_cell.length_b   1.000
_cell.length_c   1.000
_cell.angle_alpha   90.00
_cell.angle_beta   90.00
_cell.angle_gamma   90.00
#
_symmetry.space_group_name_H-M   'P 1'
#
loop_
_entity.id
_entity.type
_entity.pdbx_description
1 polymer ?
#
loop_
_entity_poly.entity_id
_entity_poly.type
_entity_poly.pdbx_seq_one_letter_code
_entity_poly.pdbx_strand_id
1 'polypeptide(L)'
;AMYELVRVGYFELVGEIIRLEGDMATIQVYEETSGVTVGDPVLRTGKPLSVELGPGIMGSIFDGIQRPLKDINVLTESIYIPKGINVPCLSRTAKWDFNPINIKLGSHLTGGDIYGIVHENTLVKQKLMLPPKSKGTVTYVAEPGSY
;
A
#
# COMPACT_ATOMS: atom_id res chain seq x y z
N ALA A 1 10.47 16.31 -0.91
CA ALA A 1 9.53 17.06 -1.76
C ALA A 1 8.32 17.45 -0.92
N MET A 2 7.55 18.45 -1.34
CA MET A 2 6.29 18.79 -0.67
C MET A 2 5.31 17.60 -0.79
N TYR A 3 4.55 17.31 0.27
CA TYR A 3 3.65 16.15 0.40
C TYR A 3 4.33 14.77 0.33
N GLU A 4 5.64 14.72 0.59
CA GLU A 4 6.36 13.46 0.65
C GLU A 4 6.17 12.78 2.00
N LEU A 5 6.01 11.46 1.98
CA LEU A 5 5.97 10.64 3.17
C LEU A 5 7.37 10.42 3.73
N VAL A 6 7.52 10.55 5.04
CA VAL A 6 8.79 10.40 5.77
C VAL A 6 8.62 9.49 6.97
N ARG A 7 9.72 8.93 7.44
CA ARG A 7 9.82 8.14 8.66
C ARG A 7 10.63 8.92 9.69
N VAL A 8 10.01 9.27 10.81
CA VAL A 8 10.59 10.16 11.83
C VAL A 8 11.00 9.37 13.06
N GLY A 9 12.22 9.57 13.53
CA GLY A 9 12.72 8.94 14.74
C GLY A 9 13.19 7.51 14.55
N TYR A 10 13.78 6.97 15.62
CA TYR A 10 14.19 5.56 15.67
C TYR A 10 13.01 4.58 15.60
N PHE A 11 11.81 5.05 15.95
CA PHE A 11 10.56 4.31 15.80
C PHE A 11 9.95 4.44 14.40
N GLU A 12 10.57 5.16 13.46
CA GLU A 12 10.10 5.29 12.08
C GLU A 12 8.62 5.70 11.95
N LEU A 13 8.21 6.68 12.77
CA LEU A 13 6.83 7.19 12.80
C LEU A 13 6.46 7.76 11.43
N VAL A 14 5.25 7.45 10.96
CA VAL A 14 4.79 7.97 9.66
C VAL A 14 4.49 9.46 9.77
N GLY A 15 5.10 10.25 8.89
CA GLY A 15 4.79 11.67 8.74
C GLY A 15 4.77 12.14 7.29
N GLU A 16 4.28 13.35 7.07
CA GLU A 16 4.17 14.00 5.77
C GLU A 16 4.78 15.41 5.82
N ILE A 17 5.58 15.78 4.81
CA ILE A 17 6.14 17.13 4.69
C ILE A 17 5.06 18.11 4.22
N ILE A 18 4.73 19.08 5.07
CA ILE A 18 3.69 20.11 4.79
C ILE A 18 4.27 21.47 4.41
N ARG A 19 5.52 21.77 4.76
CA ARG A 19 6.19 23.03 4.44
C ARG A 19 7.69 22.83 4.28
N LEU A 20 8.29 23.62 3.38
CA LEU A 20 9.72 23.65 3.12
C LEU A 20 10.20 25.10 3.19
N GLU A 21 11.24 25.36 3.98
CA GLU A 21 11.85 26.68 4.15
C GLU A 21 13.37 26.55 4.06
N GLY A 22 13.94 26.85 2.89
CA GLY A 22 15.38 26.67 2.67
C GLY A 22 15.81 25.21 2.87
N ASP A 23 16.61 24.98 3.89
CA ASP A 23 17.12 23.67 4.32
C ASP A 23 16.25 22.98 5.40
N MET A 24 15.23 23.67 5.92
CA MET A 24 14.33 23.16 6.94
C MET A 24 13.01 22.64 6.34
N ALA A 25 12.45 21.58 6.94
CA ALA A 25 11.17 21.00 6.55
C ALA A 25 10.26 20.86 7.77
N THR A 26 9.00 21.29 7.64
CA THR A 26 7.95 21.04 8.64
C THR A 26 7.23 19.75 8.29
N ILE A 27 7.21 18.80 9.23
CA ILE A 27 6.61 17.48 9.06
C ILE A 27 5.43 17.36 10.01
N GLN A 28 4.27 16.95 9.47
CA GLN A 28 3.13 16.52 10.26
C GLN A 28 3.24 15.01 10.50
N VAL A 29 3.26 14.58 11.76
CA VAL A 29 3.34 13.16 12.13
C VAL A 29 1.92 12.64 12.38
N TYR A 30 1.59 11.47 11.85
CA TYR A 30 0.24 10.85 11.99
C TYR A 30 0.13 9.93 13.22
N GLU A 31 1.23 9.73 13.93
CA GLU A 31 1.33 8.94 15.16
C GLU A 31 1.71 9.84 16.35
N GLU A 32 1.68 9.28 17.56
CA GLU A 32 2.07 10.02 18.76
C GLU A 32 3.59 10.30 18.80
N THR A 33 3.97 11.56 18.88
CA THR A 33 5.37 12.01 18.87
C THR A 33 6.06 11.93 20.24
N SER A 34 5.39 11.43 21.27
CA SER A 34 5.99 11.23 22.59
C SER A 34 7.18 10.26 22.49
N GLY A 35 8.37 10.74 22.85
CA GLY A 35 9.63 10.00 22.76
C GLY A 35 10.54 10.42 21.60
N VAL A 36 10.09 11.27 20.69
CA VAL A 36 10.95 11.87 19.65
C VAL A 36 11.86 12.92 20.27
N THR A 37 13.16 12.85 19.97
CA THR A 37 14.16 13.78 20.51
C THR A 37 14.92 14.54 19.43
N VAL A 38 15.62 15.61 19.80
CA VAL A 38 16.47 16.35 18.87
C VAL A 38 17.68 15.49 18.50
N GLY A 39 17.94 15.33 17.21
CA GLY A 39 19.01 14.49 16.66
C GLY A 39 18.53 13.15 16.11
N ASP A 40 17.27 12.79 16.36
CA ASP A 40 16.61 11.63 15.77
C ASP A 40 16.62 11.70 14.23
N PRO A 41 16.87 10.56 13.54
CA PRO A 41 16.93 10.54 12.08
C PRO A 41 15.56 10.73 11.44
N VAL A 42 15.55 11.30 10.24
CA VAL A 42 14.36 11.38 9.38
C VAL A 42 14.67 10.76 8.02
N LEU A 43 14.02 9.64 7.71
CA LEU A 43 14.20 8.94 6.44
C LEU A 43 13.13 9.38 5.43
N ARG A 44 13.58 9.68 4.23
CA ARG A 44 12.75 10.13 3.11
C ARG A 44 12.34 8.94 2.25
N THR A 45 11.05 8.81 1.95
CA THR A 45 10.56 7.70 1.09
C THR A 45 10.58 8.05 -0.40
N GLY A 46 10.67 9.34 -0.74
CA GLY A 46 10.63 9.84 -2.12
C GLY A 46 9.26 9.73 -2.79
N LYS A 47 8.22 9.33 -2.06
CA LYS A 47 6.86 9.10 -2.57
C LYS A 47 5.83 9.81 -1.69
N PRO A 48 4.71 10.27 -2.26
CA PRO A 48 3.61 10.79 -1.47
C PRO A 48 2.90 9.66 -0.72
N LEU A 49 2.06 10.02 0.26
CA LEU A 49 1.14 9.07 0.89
C LEU A 49 0.32 8.36 -0.18
N SER A 50 0.44 7.04 -0.22
CA SER A 50 -0.14 6.18 -1.25
C SER A 50 -0.79 4.98 -0.57
N VAL A 51 -1.87 4.49 -1.17
CA VAL A 51 -2.57 3.30 -0.71
C VAL A 51 -2.37 2.14 -1.68
N GLU A 52 -2.35 0.94 -1.14
CA GLU A 52 -2.31 -0.28 -1.94
C GLU A 52 -3.73 -0.69 -2.36
N LEU A 53 -3.92 -0.96 -3.66
CA LEU A 53 -5.19 -1.37 -4.23
C LEU A 53 -5.05 -2.77 -4.82
N GLY A 54 -5.85 -3.71 -4.35
CA GLY A 54 -5.81 -5.09 -4.80
C GLY A 54 -6.74 -6.01 -4.01
N PRO A 55 -6.68 -7.33 -4.26
CA PRO A 55 -7.42 -8.32 -3.50
C PRO A 55 -7.00 -8.43 -2.04
N GLY A 56 -7.98 -8.62 -1.16
CA GLY A 56 -7.82 -8.68 0.29
C GLY A 56 -8.23 -7.39 1.03
N ILE A 57 -8.84 -6.43 0.32
CA ILE A 57 -9.39 -5.21 0.94
C ILE A 57 -10.77 -5.50 1.52
N MET A 58 -11.60 -6.27 0.82
CA MET A 58 -12.99 -6.52 1.22
C MET A 58 -13.03 -7.43 2.45
N GLY A 59 -13.68 -6.94 3.51
CA GLY A 59 -13.74 -7.63 4.80
C GLY A 59 -12.59 -7.32 5.75
N SER A 60 -11.59 -6.55 5.30
CA SER A 60 -10.49 -6.06 6.13
C SER A 60 -10.84 -4.71 6.77
N ILE A 61 -10.36 -4.49 7.99
CA ILE A 61 -10.52 -3.23 8.73
C ILE A 61 -9.16 -2.55 8.81
N PHE A 62 -9.10 -1.30 8.36
CA PHE A 62 -7.88 -0.50 8.28
C PHE A 62 -7.92 0.71 9.22
N ASP A 63 -6.75 1.18 9.64
CA ASP A 63 -6.60 2.47 10.30
C ASP A 63 -6.51 3.64 9.29
N GLY A 64 -6.27 4.87 9.78
CA GLY A 64 -6.21 6.08 8.94
C GLY A 64 -5.05 6.13 7.94
N ILE A 65 -4.07 5.22 8.04
CA ILE A 65 -2.93 5.11 7.12
C ILE A 65 -2.87 3.73 6.44
N GLN A 66 -4.01 3.04 6.37
CA GLN A 66 -4.19 1.77 5.67
C GLN A 66 -3.45 0.56 6.27
N ARG A 67 -3.23 0.51 7.60
CA ARG A 67 -2.71 -0.70 8.27
C ARG A 67 -3.86 -1.62 8.73
N PRO A 68 -3.80 -2.93 8.45
CA PRO A 68 -4.85 -3.87 8.85
C PRO A 68 -4.85 -4.10 10.37
N LEU A 69 -5.93 -3.70 11.04
CA LEU A 69 -6.04 -3.78 12.51
C LEU A 69 -6.01 -5.22 13.03
N LYS A 70 -6.64 -6.14 12.29
CA LYS A 70 -6.66 -7.56 12.63
C LYS A 70 -5.26 -8.17 12.61
N ASP A 71 -4.49 -7.87 11.57
CA ASP A 71 -3.14 -8.42 11.41
C ASP A 71 -2.17 -7.82 12.43
N ILE A 72 -2.33 -6.54 12.77
CA ILE A 72 -1.60 -5.92 13.89
C ILE A 72 -1.88 -6.64 15.20
N ASN A 73 -3.16 -6.90 15.51
CA ASN A 73 -3.54 -7.59 16.73
C ASN A 73 -2.97 -9.02 16.79
N VAL A 74 -3.05 -9.77 15.69
CA VAL A 74 -2.49 -11.12 15.59
C VAL A 74 -0.97 -11.12 15.73
N LEU A 75 -0.28 -10.15 15.12
CA LEU A 75 1.18 -10.07 15.15
C LEU A 75 1.72 -9.67 16.53
N THR A 76 1.02 -8.76 17.21
CA THR A 76 1.48 -8.18 18.48
C THR A 76 0.93 -8.90 19.71
N GLU A 77 -0.08 -9.75 19.53
CA GLU A 77 -0.81 -10.44 20.60
C GLU A 77 -1.32 -9.48 21.71
N SER A 78 -1.61 -8.24 21.33
CA SER A 78 -1.95 -7.15 22.24
C SER A 78 -3.20 -6.40 21.78
N ILE A 79 -3.88 -5.76 22.73
CA ILE A 79 -5.02 -4.86 22.48
C ILE A 79 -4.58 -3.46 22.05
N TYR A 80 -3.29 -3.13 22.21
CA TYR A 80 -2.71 -1.83 21.87
C TYR A 80 -1.95 -1.87 20.55
N ILE A 81 -1.97 -0.77 19.80
CA ILE A 81 -1.19 -0.62 18.56
C ILE A 81 0.19 -0.04 18.93
N PRO A 82 1.29 -0.76 18.70
CA PRO A 82 2.63 -0.24 18.94
C PRO A 82 2.97 0.92 17.99
N LYS A 83 3.76 1.87 18.49
CA LYS A 83 4.26 2.99 17.69
C LYS A 83 5.23 2.48 16.62
N GLY A 84 5.12 3.03 15.41
CA GLY A 84 6.06 2.69 14.34
C GLY A 84 5.84 1.31 13.74
N ILE A 85 4.75 0.62 14.09
CA ILE A 85 4.49 -0.71 13.54
C ILE A 85 4.27 -0.62 12.03
N ASN A 86 5.01 -1.44 11.31
CA ASN A 86 4.99 -1.51 9.85
C ASN A 86 4.48 -2.89 9.40
N VAL A 87 3.19 -2.96 9.06
CA VAL A 87 2.53 -4.18 8.56
C VAL A 87 2.09 -3.92 7.12
N PRO A 88 2.28 -4.87 6.19
CA PRO A 88 1.76 -4.76 4.83
C PRO A 88 0.24 -4.50 4.83
N CYS A 89 -0.22 -3.61 3.94
CA CYS A 89 -1.65 -3.29 3.84
C CYS A 89 -2.47 -4.50 3.37
N LEU A 90 -1.94 -5.25 2.40
CA LEU A 90 -2.54 -6.49 1.92
C LEU A 90 -1.66 -7.69 2.28
N SER A 91 -2.31 -8.81 2.61
CA SER A 91 -1.61 -10.05 2.92
C SER A 91 -0.78 -10.54 1.73
N ARG A 92 0.49 -10.86 1.99
CA ARG A 92 1.42 -11.45 1.00
C ARG A 92 1.39 -12.97 0.97
N THR A 93 0.64 -13.58 1.88
CA THR A 93 0.53 -15.04 2.03
C THR A 93 -0.82 -15.57 1.56
N ALA A 94 -1.85 -14.70 1.52
CA ALA A 94 -3.14 -15.04 0.95
C ALA A 94 -2.99 -15.30 -0.55
N LYS A 95 -3.55 -16.44 -0.99
CA LYS A 95 -3.57 -16.81 -2.40
C LYS A 95 -4.93 -16.54 -3.01
N TRP A 96 -4.92 -16.12 -4.27
CA TRP A 96 -6.13 -15.75 -5.00
C TRP A 96 -6.18 -16.42 -6.37
N ASP A 97 -7.38 -16.88 -6.75
CA ASP A 97 -7.60 -17.52 -8.05
C ASP A 97 -7.72 -16.46 -9.15
N PHE A 98 -6.62 -16.24 -9.84
CA PHE A 98 -6.50 -15.33 -10.97
C PHE A 98 -7.02 -16.00 -12.25
N ASN A 99 -7.89 -15.28 -12.97
CA ASN A 99 -8.35 -15.67 -14.29
C ASN A 99 -8.10 -14.53 -15.28
N PRO A 100 -7.20 -14.68 -16.28
CA PRO A 100 -6.97 -13.67 -17.30
C PRO A 100 -8.19 -13.51 -18.21
N ILE A 101 -8.52 -12.27 -18.60
CA ILE A 101 -9.67 -11.98 -19.47
C ILE A 101 -9.26 -10.96 -20.53
N ASN A 102 -9.69 -11.20 -21.77
CA ASN A 102 -9.54 -10.27 -22.90
C ASN A 102 -8.10 -9.84 -23.21
N ILE A 103 -7.10 -10.66 -22.85
CA ILE A 103 -5.68 -10.41 -23.13
C ILE A 103 -5.05 -11.58 -23.85
N LYS A 104 -4.23 -11.28 -24.86
CA LYS A 104 -3.39 -12.24 -25.60
C LYS A 104 -1.99 -11.65 -25.77
N LEU A 105 -0.99 -12.50 -25.98
CA LEU A 105 0.34 -12.06 -26.40
C LEU A 105 0.24 -11.14 -27.63
N GLY A 106 0.90 -9.99 -27.58
CA GLY A 106 0.83 -8.97 -28.64
C GLY A 106 -0.34 -7.99 -28.54
N SER A 107 -1.27 -8.14 -27.58
CA SER A 107 -2.37 -7.19 -27.40
C SER A 107 -1.87 -5.85 -26.87
N HIS A 108 -2.46 -4.75 -27.31
CA HIS A 108 -2.21 -3.42 -26.76
C HIS A 108 -3.12 -3.16 -25.56
N LEU A 109 -2.55 -2.65 -24.48
CA LEU A 109 -3.27 -2.25 -23.28
C LEU A 109 -2.90 -0.83 -22.87
N THR A 110 -3.87 -0.14 -22.29
CA THR A 110 -3.72 1.18 -21.68
C THR A 110 -4.24 1.18 -20.25
N GLY A 111 -3.87 2.21 -19.49
CA GLY A 111 -4.27 2.36 -18.10
C GLY A 111 -5.80 2.32 -17.94
N GLY A 112 -6.26 1.55 -16.97
CA GLY A 112 -7.69 1.28 -16.73
C GLY A 112 -8.22 0.01 -17.40
N ASP A 113 -7.49 -0.57 -18.37
CA ASP A 113 -7.92 -1.80 -19.02
C ASP A 113 -7.92 -2.98 -18.03
N ILE A 114 -8.98 -3.77 -18.07
CA ILE A 114 -9.13 -4.96 -17.24
C ILE A 114 -8.39 -6.11 -17.92
N TYR A 115 -7.43 -6.71 -17.21
CA TYR A 115 -6.61 -7.80 -17.72
C TYR A 115 -6.89 -9.15 -17.05
N GLY A 116 -7.66 -9.15 -15.95
CA GLY A 116 -8.11 -10.37 -15.32
C GLY A 116 -9.11 -10.14 -14.20
N ILE A 117 -9.61 -11.24 -13.63
CA ILE A 117 -10.55 -11.25 -12.52
C ILE A 117 -10.04 -12.17 -11.43
N VAL A 118 -10.18 -11.70 -10.19
CA VAL A 118 -9.97 -12.46 -8.96
C VAL A 118 -11.30 -12.53 -8.20
N HIS A 119 -11.59 -13.70 -7.63
CA HIS A 119 -12.74 -13.87 -6.75
C HIS A 119 -12.30 -13.60 -5.31
N GLU A 120 -12.63 -12.41 -4.80
CA GLU A 120 -12.22 -12.00 -3.45
C GLU A 120 -13.14 -12.60 -2.37
N ASN A 121 -14.43 -12.74 -2.69
CA ASN A 121 -15.38 -13.50 -1.89
C ASN A 121 -16.47 -14.10 -2.81
N THR A 122 -17.43 -14.82 -2.22
CA THR A 122 -18.51 -15.49 -2.97
C THR A 122 -19.37 -14.53 -3.81
N LEU A 123 -19.41 -13.24 -3.46
CA LEU A 123 -20.27 -12.24 -4.09
C LEU A 123 -19.50 -11.29 -5.02
N VAL A 124 -18.27 -10.92 -4.65
CA VAL A 124 -17.49 -9.86 -5.27
C VAL A 124 -16.42 -10.45 -6.17
N LYS A 125 -16.55 -10.13 -7.46
CA LYS A 125 -15.51 -10.37 -8.46
C LYS A 125 -14.69 -9.10 -8.64
N GLN A 126 -13.44 -9.15 -8.21
CA GLN A 126 -12.54 -8.03 -8.33
C GLN A 126 -11.85 -8.04 -9.69
N LYS A 127 -11.99 -6.94 -10.41
CA LYS A 127 -11.37 -6.76 -11.73
C LYS A 127 -9.98 -6.19 -11.55
N LEU A 128 -8.97 -6.89 -12.06
CA LEU A 128 -7.61 -6.41 -12.08
C LEU A 128 -7.41 -5.49 -13.28
N MET A 129 -7.02 -4.25 -13.01
CA MET A 129 -6.88 -3.19 -14.00
C MET A 129 -5.43 -2.74 -14.14
N LEU A 130 -5.03 -2.37 -15.34
CA LEU A 130 -3.71 -1.82 -15.58
C LEU A 130 -3.58 -0.43 -14.91
N PRO A 131 -2.47 -0.11 -14.24
CA PRO A 131 -2.28 1.22 -13.65
C PRO A 131 -2.45 2.35 -14.67
N PRO A 132 -3.04 3.49 -14.29
CA PRO A 132 -3.50 4.53 -15.21
C PRO A 132 -2.40 5.16 -16.09
N LYS A 133 -1.15 5.14 -15.63
CA LYS A 133 0.02 5.71 -16.34
C LYS A 133 0.78 4.68 -17.17
N SER A 134 0.31 3.44 -17.22
CA SER A 134 0.94 2.35 -17.94
C SER A 134 0.26 2.12 -19.29
N LYS A 135 1.05 1.87 -20.33
CA LYS A 135 0.58 1.48 -21.66
C LYS A 135 1.64 0.64 -22.35
N GLY A 136 1.24 -0.24 -23.23
CA GLY A 136 2.20 -1.04 -24.00
C GLY A 136 1.57 -2.26 -24.65
N THR A 137 2.44 -3.19 -25.02
CA THR A 137 2.07 -4.44 -25.66
C THR A 137 2.36 -5.60 -24.74
N VAL A 138 1.41 -6.53 -24.60
CA VAL A 138 1.51 -7.70 -23.74
C VAL A 138 2.62 -8.64 -24.24
N THR A 139 3.64 -8.85 -23.42
CA THR A 139 4.75 -9.80 -23.70
C THR A 139 4.59 -11.14 -22.99
N TYR A 140 3.85 -11.15 -21.88
CA TYR A 140 3.60 -12.32 -21.06
C TYR A 140 2.28 -12.17 -20.31
N VAL A 141 1.54 -13.27 -20.17
CA VAL A 141 0.35 -13.38 -19.35
C VAL A 141 0.48 -14.65 -18.51
N ALA A 142 0.22 -14.53 -17.21
CA ALA A 142 0.18 -15.69 -16.33
C ALA A 142 -1.05 -16.56 -16.64
N GLU A 143 -0.89 -17.88 -16.61
CA GLU A 143 -1.99 -18.83 -16.79
C GLU A 143 -3.00 -18.73 -15.63
N PRO A 144 -4.26 -19.18 -15.81
CA PRO A 144 -5.21 -19.25 -14.70
C PRO A 144 -4.65 -20.09 -13.55
N GLY A 145 -4.72 -19.58 -12.32
CA GLY A 145 -4.12 -20.26 -11.19
C GLY A 145 -4.22 -19.48 -9.88
N SER A 146 -3.72 -20.10 -8.81
CA SER A 146 -3.71 -19.53 -7.46
C SER A 146 -2.36 -18.86 -7.20
N TYR A 147 -2.37 -17.54 -7.05
CA TYR A 147 -1.18 -16.69 -6.86
C TYR A 147 -1.19 -16.03 -5.50
#